data_AF-A0A948YBP5-F1
#
_entry.id   AF-A0A948YBP5-F1
#
_cell.length_a   1.000
_cell.length_b   1.000
_cell.length_c   1.000
_cell.angle_alpha   90.00
_cell.angle_beta   90.00
_cell.angle_gamma   90.00
#
_symmetry.space_group_name_H-M   'P 1'
#
loop_
_entity.id
_entity.type
_entity.pdbx_description
1 polymer ?
#
loop_
_entity_poly.entity_id
_entity_poly.type
_entity_poly.pdbx_seq_one_letter_code
_entity_poly.pdbx_strand_id
1 'polypeptide(L)'
;MKKNIYVDFSYLIMLAATFGGVIVLGALVAPVIFNTDKILVDMLMDKYNAGIVMGEIFHRFSYWLYAVVIAVFLYEAALYKTGQRDAIAFASSAVVLFTSLMFSGVYAPHILAMQALGVEATQSDTFENIHIASEIDFKILAVALLVLFIRRLMLLRTAQASF
;
A
#
# COMPACT_ATOMS: atom_id res chain seq x y z
N MET A 1 -17.45 20.81 16.92
CA MET A 1 -16.24 21.33 16.24
C MET A 1 -16.59 21.55 14.78
N LYS A 2 -16.27 22.71 14.18
CA LYS A 2 -16.47 22.93 12.74
C LYS A 2 -15.75 21.81 11.98
N LYS A 3 -16.52 20.97 11.28
CA LYS A 3 -16.00 19.88 10.46
C LYS A 3 -15.14 20.53 9.38
N ASN A 4 -13.82 20.39 9.46
CA ASN A 4 -12.92 21.11 8.57
C ASN A 4 -12.88 20.34 7.25
N ILE A 5 -13.75 20.72 6.31
CA ILE A 5 -13.93 20.06 5.02
C ILE A 5 -12.60 19.84 4.29
N TYR A 6 -11.65 20.75 4.44
CA TYR A 6 -10.31 20.64 3.86
C TYR A 6 -9.53 19.44 4.40
N VAL A 7 -9.67 19.10 5.69
CA VAL A 7 -9.00 17.94 6.30
C VAL A 7 -9.59 16.65 5.75
N ASP A 8 -10.91 16.56 5.70
CA ASP A 8 -11.63 15.39 5.20
C ASP A 8 -11.30 15.12 3.71
N PHE A 9 -11.25 16.18 2.88
CA PHE A 9 -10.85 16.06 1.48
C PHE A 9 -9.37 15.69 1.32
N SER A 10 -8.47 16.29 2.10
CA SER A 10 -7.04 15.95 2.05
C SER A 10 -6.80 14.48 2.40
N TYR A 11 -7.55 13.95 3.36
CA TYR A 11 -7.52 12.54 3.74
C TYR A 11 -7.99 11.64 2.59
N LEU A 12 -9.11 11.97 1.95
CA LEU A 12 -9.62 11.21 0.81
C LEU A 12 -8.64 11.23 -0.38
N ILE A 13 -8.02 12.38 -0.67
CA ILE A 13 -7.01 12.50 -1.72
C ILE A 13 -5.81 11.61 -1.40
N MET A 14 -5.35 11.58 -0.16
CA MET A 14 -4.24 10.72 0.26
C MET A 14 -4.58 9.23 0.11
N LEU A 15 -5.79 8.81 0.51
CA LEU A 15 -6.25 7.42 0.31
C LEU A 15 -6.29 7.06 -1.19
N ALA A 16 -6.86 7.93 -2.01
CA ALA A 16 -6.94 7.72 -3.47
C ALA A 16 -5.56 7.69 -4.12
N ALA A 17 -4.65 8.58 -3.72
CA ALA A 17 -3.26 8.61 -4.21
C ALA A 17 -2.51 7.33 -3.84
N THR A 18 -2.72 6.82 -2.61
CA THR A 18 -2.10 5.57 -2.16
C THR A 18 -2.64 4.37 -2.93
N PHE A 19 -3.96 4.31 -3.13
CA PHE A 19 -4.58 3.28 -3.97
C PHE A 19 -4.04 3.34 -5.41
N GLY A 20 -3.95 4.52 -6.00
CA GLY A 20 -3.35 4.71 -7.32
C GLY A 20 -1.90 4.22 -7.37
N GLY A 21 -1.09 4.55 -6.35
CA GLY A 21 0.29 4.07 -6.22
C GLY A 21 0.38 2.54 -6.18
N VAL A 22 -0.48 1.88 -5.40
CA VAL A 22 -0.57 0.41 -5.32
C VAL A 22 -0.89 -0.20 -6.68
N ILE A 23 -1.87 0.35 -7.41
CA ILE A 23 -2.24 -0.13 -8.75
C ILE A 23 -1.11 0.07 -9.76
N VAL A 24 -0.48 1.25 -9.76
CA VAL A 24 0.64 1.55 -10.68
C VAL A 24 1.81 0.60 -10.41
N LEU A 25 2.17 0.39 -9.15
CA LEU A 25 3.27 -0.51 -8.80
C LEU A 25 2.99 -1.96 -9.18
N GLY A 26 1.79 -2.47 -8.85
CA GLY A 26 1.43 -3.86 -9.12
C GLY A 26 1.13 -4.15 -10.59
N ALA A 27 0.32 -3.32 -11.25
CA ALA A 27 -0.21 -3.63 -12.58
C ALA A 27 0.62 -3.05 -13.73
N LEU A 28 1.38 -1.97 -13.50
CA LEU A 28 2.14 -1.29 -14.56
C LEU A 28 3.65 -1.48 -14.40
N VAL A 29 4.19 -1.20 -13.21
CA VAL A 29 5.64 -1.22 -12.98
C VAL A 29 6.19 -2.65 -12.97
N ALA A 30 5.53 -3.58 -12.27
CA ALA A 30 5.98 -4.98 -12.22
C ALA A 30 6.15 -5.63 -13.61
N PRO A 31 5.16 -5.61 -14.54
CA PRO A 31 5.35 -6.24 -15.85
C PRO A 31 6.41 -5.54 -16.70
N VAL A 32 6.59 -4.22 -16.55
CA VAL A 32 7.64 -3.47 -17.26
C VAL A 32 9.02 -3.90 -16.81
N ILE A 33 9.24 -4.05 -15.49
CA ILE A 33 10.53 -4.44 -14.93
C ILE A 33 10.87 -5.91 -15.26
N PHE A 34 9.91 -6.82 -15.13
CA PHE A 34 10.16 -8.25 -15.38
C PHE A 34 10.10 -8.67 -16.85
N ASN A 35 9.64 -7.83 -17.77
CA ASN A 35 9.69 -8.08 -19.22
C ASN A 35 10.64 -7.11 -19.94
N THR A 36 11.67 -6.63 -19.25
CA THR A 36 12.67 -5.70 -19.79
C THR A 36 13.33 -6.24 -21.06
N ASP A 37 13.46 -7.57 -21.21
CA ASP A 37 14.02 -8.24 -22.40
C ASP A 37 13.27 -7.95 -23.71
N LYS A 38 11.99 -7.56 -23.62
CA LYS A 38 11.18 -7.17 -24.80
C LYS A 38 11.33 -5.69 -25.16
N ILE A 39 11.97 -4.90 -24.29
CA ILE A 39 12.04 -3.45 -24.37
C ILE A 39 13.48 -3.00 -24.66
N LEU A 40 14.48 -3.66 -24.07
CA LEU A 40 15.89 -3.34 -24.27
C LEU A 40 16.47 -4.14 -25.45
N VAL A 41 17.23 -3.45 -26.32
CA VAL A 41 17.79 -4.04 -27.54
C VAL A 41 19.21 -4.62 -27.33
N ASP A 42 19.90 -4.30 -26.24
CA ASP A 42 21.30 -4.73 -26.01
C ASP A 42 21.66 -5.07 -24.55
N MET A 43 20.69 -5.06 -23.63
CA MET A 43 20.94 -5.31 -22.21
C MET A 43 19.96 -6.36 -21.68
N LEU A 44 20.47 -7.58 -21.47
CA LEU A 44 19.72 -8.66 -20.82
C LEU A 44 19.72 -8.41 -19.31
N MET A 45 18.57 -7.97 -18.80
CA MET A 45 18.32 -7.94 -17.36
C MET A 45 17.79 -9.32 -16.94
N ASP A 46 18.62 -10.10 -16.26
CA ASP A 46 18.12 -11.33 -15.63
C ASP A 46 17.02 -11.01 -14.60
N LYS A 47 16.09 -11.96 -14.40
CA LYS A 47 14.94 -11.82 -13.50
C LYS A 47 15.36 -11.49 -12.07
N TYR A 48 16.54 -11.95 -11.65
CA TYR A 48 17.12 -11.60 -10.36
C TYR A 48 17.45 -10.11 -10.26
N ASN A 49 18.10 -9.52 -11.27
CA ASN A 49 18.41 -8.09 -11.31
C ASN A 49 17.13 -7.24 -11.41
N ALA A 50 16.15 -7.71 -12.20
CA ALA A 50 14.82 -7.10 -12.24
C ALA A 50 14.15 -7.09 -10.85
N GLY A 51 14.28 -8.20 -10.11
CA GLY A 51 13.82 -8.33 -8.73
C GLY A 51 14.47 -7.34 -7.77
N ILE A 52 15.78 -7.10 -7.88
CA ILE A 52 16.50 -6.11 -7.07
C ILE A 52 15.94 -4.70 -7.32
N VAL A 53 15.75 -4.33 -8.59
CA VAL A 53 15.18 -3.02 -8.95
C VAL A 53 13.75 -2.87 -8.40
N MET A 54 12.93 -3.92 -8.51
CA MET A 54 11.57 -3.91 -7.97
C MET A 54 11.57 -3.78 -6.44
N GLY A 55 12.47 -4.49 -5.75
CA GLY A 55 12.64 -4.42 -4.30
C GLY A 55 12.95 -3.01 -3.82
N GLU A 56 13.85 -2.31 -4.51
CA GLU A 56 14.20 -0.91 -4.21
C GLU A 56 13.02 0.06 -4.42
N ILE A 57 12.22 -0.14 -5.47
CA ILE A 57 11.02 0.68 -5.70
C ILE A 57 10.02 0.47 -4.57
N PHE A 58 9.78 -0.77 -4.15
CA PHE A 58 8.89 -1.08 -3.04
C PHE A 58 9.41 -0.55 -1.69
N HIS A 59 10.72 -0.59 -1.48
CA HIS A 59 11.33 -0.01 -0.30
C HIS A 59 11.14 1.51 -0.23
N ARG A 60 11.30 2.21 -1.35
CA ARG A 60 11.02 3.66 -1.41
C ARG A 60 9.54 3.96 -1.23
N PHE A 61 8.66 3.15 -1.80
CA PHE A 61 7.21 3.26 -1.59
C PHE A 61 6.82 2.99 -0.13
N SER A 62 7.58 2.18 0.59
CA SER A 62 7.34 1.89 2.01
C SER A 62 7.44 3.14 2.88
N TYR A 63 8.29 4.12 2.54
CA TYR A 63 8.32 5.42 3.23
C TYR A 63 6.99 6.18 3.07
N TRP A 64 6.37 6.11 1.90
CA TRP A 64 5.04 6.67 1.69
C TRP A 64 3.99 5.93 2.53
N LEU A 65 4.04 4.59 2.58
CA LEU A 65 3.13 3.80 3.40
C LEU A 65 3.24 4.13 4.89
N TYR A 66 4.44 4.37 5.43
CA TYR A 66 4.59 4.83 6.81
C TYR A 66 3.89 6.18 7.06
N ALA A 67 4.01 7.13 6.12
CA ALA A 67 3.30 8.41 6.23
C ALA A 67 1.77 8.21 6.20
N VAL A 68 1.27 7.32 5.33
CA VAL A 68 -0.14 6.96 5.25
C VAL A 68 -0.62 6.32 6.55
N VAL A 69 0.16 5.41 7.15
CA VAL A 69 -0.16 4.78 8.44
C VAL A 69 -0.37 5.82 9.53
N ILE A 70 0.57 6.78 9.66
CA ILE A 70 0.46 7.85 10.66
C ILE A 70 -0.79 8.69 10.39
N ALA A 71 -1.03 9.08 9.15
CA ALA A 71 -2.17 9.92 8.80
C ALA A 71 -3.52 9.21 9.01
N VAL A 72 -3.65 7.94 8.60
CA VAL A 72 -4.84 7.11 8.84
C VAL A 72 -5.08 6.94 10.34
N PHE A 73 -4.04 6.60 11.10
CA PHE A 73 -4.17 6.43 12.55
C PHE A 73 -4.66 7.70 13.25
N LEU A 74 -4.04 8.86 12.96
CA LEU A 74 -4.42 10.14 13.56
C LEU A 74 -5.85 10.55 13.18
N TYR A 75 -6.22 10.41 11.91
CA TYR A 75 -7.53 10.79 11.41
C TYR A 75 -8.64 9.91 11.99
N GLU A 76 -8.45 8.60 11.97
CA GLU A 76 -9.42 7.63 12.50
C GLU A 76 -9.55 7.73 14.02
N ALA A 77 -8.44 7.93 14.75
CA ALA A 77 -8.47 8.17 16.20
C ALA A 77 -9.21 9.46 16.56
N ALA A 78 -9.02 10.54 15.81
CA ALA A 78 -9.74 11.79 16.00
C ALA A 78 -11.25 11.61 15.80
N LEU A 79 -11.66 10.91 14.73
CA LEU A 79 -13.06 10.62 14.45
C LEU A 79 -13.71 9.72 15.50
N TYR A 80 -12.98 8.70 15.97
CA TYR A 80 -13.45 7.81 17.03
C TYR A 80 -13.74 8.59 18.32
N LYS A 81 -12.88 9.56 18.68
CA LYS A 81 -13.09 10.46 19.83
C LYS A 81 -14.32 11.35 19.67
N THR A 82 -14.70 11.70 18.45
CA THR A 82 -15.88 12.53 18.15
C THR A 82 -17.20 11.77 18.06
N GLY A 83 -17.20 10.45 18.27
CA GLY A 83 -18.42 9.63 18.32
C GLY A 83 -18.95 9.15 16.96
N GLN A 84 -18.27 9.44 15.85
CA GLN A 84 -18.59 8.88 14.52
C GLN A 84 -18.05 7.45 14.39
N ARG A 85 -18.72 6.51 15.05
CA ARG A 85 -18.35 5.09 15.11
C ARG A 85 -18.99 4.32 13.96
N ASP A 86 -18.32 4.30 12.82
CA ASP A 86 -18.69 3.42 11.71
C ASP A 86 -17.84 2.15 11.75
N ALA A 87 -18.47 0.99 11.92
CA ALA A 87 -17.77 -0.29 12.04
C ALA A 87 -16.98 -0.66 10.78
N ILE A 88 -17.50 -0.30 9.60
CA ILE A 88 -16.85 -0.61 8.31
C ILE A 88 -15.61 0.25 8.11
N ALA A 89 -15.70 1.57 8.37
CA ALA A 89 -14.55 2.47 8.29
C ALA A 89 -13.47 2.09 9.31
N PHE A 90 -13.87 1.68 10.52
CA PHE A 90 -12.92 1.21 11.54
C PHE A 90 -12.23 -0.10 11.14
N ALA A 91 -12.99 -1.09 10.68
CA ALA A 91 -12.41 -2.37 10.24
C ALA A 91 -11.48 -2.18 9.03
N SER A 92 -11.90 -1.40 8.03
CA SER A 92 -11.08 -1.15 6.84
C SER A 92 -9.83 -0.34 7.15
N SER A 93 -9.90 0.67 8.02
CA SER A 93 -8.71 1.41 8.46
C SER A 93 -7.75 0.54 9.27
N ALA A 94 -8.24 -0.34 10.14
CA ALA A 94 -7.40 -1.31 10.84
C ALA A 94 -6.66 -2.24 9.88
N VAL A 95 -7.34 -2.73 8.83
CA VAL A 95 -6.70 -3.54 7.78
C VAL A 95 -5.67 -2.73 7.00
N VAL A 96 -5.97 -1.48 6.62
CA VAL A 96 -5.01 -0.59 5.94
C VAL A 96 -3.76 -0.37 6.79
N LEU A 97 -3.93 -0.10 8.10
CA LEU A 97 -2.80 0.07 9.01
C LEU A 97 -1.96 -1.20 9.12
N PHE A 98 -2.62 -2.35 9.32
CA PHE A 98 -1.95 -3.64 9.46
C PHE A 98 -1.16 -4.03 8.21
N THR A 99 -1.82 -4.04 7.05
CA THR A 99 -1.19 -4.41 5.77
C THR A 99 -0.09 -3.42 5.38
N SER A 100 -0.30 -2.11 5.52
CA SER A 100 0.74 -1.12 5.24
C SER A 100 1.98 -1.32 6.11
N LEU A 101 1.81 -1.63 7.41
CA LEU A 101 2.92 -1.92 8.31
C LEU A 101 3.59 -3.26 8.01
N MET A 102 2.82 -4.28 7.63
CA MET A 102 3.36 -5.59 7.26
C MET A 102 4.22 -5.48 6.00
N PHE A 103 3.71 -4.81 4.97
CA PHE A 103 4.45 -4.56 3.75
C PHE A 103 5.74 -3.77 4.01
N SER A 104 5.62 -2.61 4.66
CA SER A 104 6.73 -1.69 4.84
C SER A 104 7.77 -2.16 5.87
N GLY A 105 7.33 -2.73 6.99
CA GLY A 105 8.17 -3.10 8.12
C GLY A 105 8.67 -4.54 8.11
N VAL A 106 8.02 -5.44 7.37
CA VAL A 106 8.40 -6.87 7.36
C VAL A 106 8.69 -7.35 5.95
N TYR A 107 7.74 -7.31 5.02
CA TYR A 107 7.94 -7.93 3.72
C TYR A 107 9.03 -7.26 2.89
N ALA A 108 8.97 -5.94 2.69
CA ALA A 108 9.96 -5.20 1.92
C ALA A 108 11.40 -5.38 2.44
N PRO A 109 11.72 -5.20 3.75
CA PRO A 109 13.07 -5.40 4.24
C PRO A 109 13.52 -6.86 4.20
N HIS A 110 12.62 -7.83 4.43
CA HIS A 110 12.97 -9.25 4.31
C HIS A 110 13.31 -9.66 2.86
N ILE A 111 12.54 -9.18 1.88
CA ILE A 111 12.81 -9.41 0.45
C ILE A 111 14.18 -8.84 0.08
N LEU A 112 14.48 -7.61 0.48
CA LEU A 112 15.78 -6.98 0.24
C LEU A 112 16.93 -7.74 0.91
N ALA A 113 16.74 -8.16 2.16
CA ALA A 113 17.76 -8.93 2.89
C ALA A 113 18.05 -10.26 2.19
N MET A 114 17.03 -10.98 1.72
CA MET A 114 17.21 -12.23 0.98
C MET A 114 17.83 -12.00 -0.40
N GLN A 115 17.48 -10.93 -1.10
CA GLN A 115 18.13 -10.56 -2.36
C GLN A 115 19.62 -10.24 -2.16
N ALA A 116 19.98 -9.57 -1.07
CA ALA A 116 21.36 -9.26 -0.73
C ALA A 116 22.23 -10.49 -0.41
N LEU A 117 21.60 -11.61 -0.01
CA LEU A 117 22.29 -12.90 0.23
C LEU A 117 22.62 -13.66 -1.06
N GLY A 118 22.14 -13.19 -2.21
CA GLY A 118 22.45 -13.75 -3.53
C GLY A 118 21.32 -14.62 -4.11
N VAL A 119 21.58 -15.15 -5.31
CA VAL A 119 20.58 -15.87 -6.13
C VAL A 119 20.06 -17.13 -5.42
N GLU A 120 20.92 -17.87 -4.72
CA GLU A 120 20.54 -19.09 -3.99
C GLU A 120 19.45 -18.83 -2.93
N ALA A 121 19.56 -17.72 -2.21
CA ALA A 121 18.55 -17.34 -1.21
C ALA A 121 17.20 -16.98 -1.86
N THR A 122 17.21 -16.39 -3.05
CA THR A 122 15.99 -16.05 -3.81
C THR A 122 15.30 -17.25 -4.47
N GLN A 123 15.99 -18.40 -4.56
CA GLN A 123 15.41 -19.65 -5.05
C GLN A 123 14.89 -20.55 -3.92
N SER A 124 14.99 -20.09 -2.66
CA SER A 124 14.48 -20.84 -1.51
C SER A 124 12.95 -20.78 -1.42
N ASP A 125 12.34 -21.85 -0.92
CA ASP A 125 10.90 -21.88 -0.59
C ASP A 125 10.52 -20.74 0.38
N THR A 126 11.47 -20.31 1.22
CA THR A 126 11.23 -19.20 2.15
C THR A 126 11.06 -17.87 1.41
N PHE A 127 11.88 -17.60 0.39
CA PHE A 127 11.74 -16.41 -0.43
C PHE A 127 10.43 -16.43 -1.22
N GLU A 128 10.09 -17.55 -1.86
CA GLU A 128 8.84 -17.69 -2.61
C GLU A 128 7.62 -17.43 -1.71
N ASN A 129 7.59 -18.01 -0.51
CA ASN A 129 6.51 -17.79 0.45
C ASN A 129 6.40 -16.33 0.90
N ILE A 130 7.52 -15.67 1.19
CA ILE A 130 7.52 -14.24 1.57
C ILE A 130 7.08 -13.37 0.38
N HIS A 131 7.54 -13.68 -0.83
CA HIS A 131 7.18 -12.94 -2.02
C HIS A 131 5.67 -13.04 -2.30
N ILE A 132 5.11 -14.25 -2.31
CA ILE A 132 3.67 -14.49 -2.48
C ILE A 132 2.88 -13.82 -1.36
N ALA A 133 3.32 -13.93 -0.10
CA ALA A 133 2.66 -13.28 1.03
C ALA A 133 2.63 -11.75 0.85
N SER A 134 3.72 -11.15 0.39
CA SER A 134 3.80 -9.72 0.11
C SER A 134 2.85 -9.29 -1.01
N GLU A 135 2.70 -10.10 -2.06
CA GLU A 135 1.78 -9.80 -3.18
C GLU A 135 0.32 -9.87 -2.72
N ILE A 136 -0.01 -10.88 -1.90
CA ILE A 136 -1.36 -11.01 -1.32
C ILE A 136 -1.66 -9.83 -0.40
N ASP A 137 -0.73 -9.47 0.48
CA ASP A 137 -0.86 -8.33 1.39
C ASP A 137 -1.10 -7.03 0.62
N PHE A 138 -0.36 -6.82 -0.48
CA PHE A 138 -0.52 -5.66 -1.35
C PHE A 138 -1.89 -5.59 -2.04
N LYS A 139 -2.45 -6.74 -2.44
CA LYS A 139 -3.83 -6.83 -2.97
C LYS A 139 -4.87 -6.56 -1.90
N ILE A 140 -4.68 -7.07 -0.69
CA ILE A 140 -5.57 -6.79 0.45
C ILE A 140 -5.55 -5.30 0.77
N LEU A 141 -4.38 -4.67 0.79
CA LEU A 141 -4.21 -3.22 0.97
C LEU A 141 -5.01 -2.43 -0.07
N ALA A 142 -4.93 -2.80 -1.35
CA ALA A 142 -5.69 -2.15 -2.43
C ALA A 142 -7.21 -2.18 -2.16
N VAL A 143 -7.74 -3.36 -1.82
CA VAL A 143 -9.16 -3.55 -1.53
C VAL A 143 -9.58 -2.77 -0.28
N ALA A 144 -8.77 -2.82 0.78
CA ALA A 144 -9.05 -2.13 2.04
C ALA A 144 -9.06 -0.59 1.85
N LEU A 145 -8.11 -0.05 1.08
CA LEU A 145 -8.07 1.38 0.73
C LEU A 145 -9.31 1.80 -0.05
N LEU A 146 -9.74 1.00 -1.02
CA LEU A 146 -10.94 1.27 -1.81
C LEU A 146 -12.20 1.28 -0.94
N VAL A 147 -12.36 0.27 -0.07
CA VAL A 147 -13.50 0.18 0.86
C VAL A 147 -13.50 1.38 1.82
N LEU A 148 -12.35 1.71 2.40
CA LEU A 148 -12.20 2.83 3.33
C LEU A 148 -12.53 4.16 2.64
N PHE A 149 -12.02 4.37 1.43
CA PHE A 149 -12.29 5.56 0.63
C PHE A 149 -13.79 5.72 0.33
N ILE A 150 -14.43 4.69 -0.22
CA ILE A 150 -15.86 4.72 -0.56
C ILE A 150 -16.69 4.97 0.70
N ARG A 151 -16.39 4.27 1.80
CA ARG A 151 -17.15 4.41 3.05
C ARG A 151 -17.01 5.82 3.62
N ARG A 152 -15.80 6.38 3.62
CA ARG A 152 -15.53 7.74 4.09
C ARG A 152 -16.22 8.79 3.23
N LEU A 153 -16.23 8.62 1.91
CA LEU A 153 -16.97 9.48 0.98
C LEU A 153 -18.49 9.46 1.25
N MET A 154 -19.06 8.27 1.49
CA MET A 154 -20.49 8.14 1.82
C MET A 154 -20.86 8.83 3.13
N LEU A 155 -20.03 8.66 4.18
CA LEU A 155 -20.23 9.30 5.49
C LEU A 155 -20.11 10.84 5.43
N LEU A 156 -19.25 11.35 4.54
CA LEU A 156 -19.16 12.77 4.24
C LEU A 156 -20.43 13.31 3.61
N ARG A 157 -20.95 12.61 2.60
CA ARG A 157 -22.19 12.99 1.91
C ARG A 157 -23.39 13.01 2.85
N THR A 158 -23.57 11.98 3.68
CA THR A 158 -24.71 11.93 4.61
C THR A 158 -24.64 12.99 5.69
N ALA A 159 -23.43 13.32 6.18
CA ALA A 159 -23.25 14.40 7.15
C ALA A 159 -23.52 15.81 6.58
N GLN A 160 -23.46 15.99 5.26
CA GLN A 160 -23.80 17.25 4.59
C GLN A 160 -25.29 17.35 4.24
N ALA A 161 -25.98 16.21 4.06
CA ALA A 161 -27.40 16.17 3.70
C ALA A 161 -28.38 16.35 4.88
N SER A 162 -27.86 16.40 6.12
CA SER A 162 -28.65 16.54 7.36
C SER A 162 -28.72 17.98 7.90
N PHE A 163 -28.52 18.99 7.04
CA PHE A 163 -28.68 20.41 7.36
C PHE A 163 -29.84 21.01 6.57
#